data_AF-A0A534PC91-F1
#
_entry.id   AF-A0A534PC91-F1
#
_cell.length_a   1.000
_cell.length_b   1.000
_cell.length_c   1.000
_cell.angle_alpha   90.00
_cell.angle_beta   90.00
_cell.angle_gamma   90.00
#
_symmetry.space_group_name_H-M   'P 1'
#
loop_
_entity.id
_entity.type
_entity.pdbx_description
1 polymer ?
#
loop_
_entity_poly.entity_id
_entity_poly.type
_entity_poly.pdbx_seq_one_letter_code
_entity_poly.pdbx_strand_id
1 'polypeptide(L)'
;FVCSEPTPADPDSGALFIPNITPNFGLSAPFNLMFTFFGQFFDHGLDLVPKGGNGTVIMPLQPDDPLFVPGSQTNFMVMARAQIQPGPDGILGTADDIQDSVNTTTPWVDQNQTYTSHPSHQVFLRQYTLDASGRPFPDGKVLDGGHCAPRGTGIPG
;
A
#
# COMPACT_ATOMS: atom_id res chain seq x y z
N PHE A 1 11.63 3.14 -28.13
CA PHE A 1 12.36 1.88 -28.06
C PHE A 1 13.80 2.12 -28.46
N VAL A 2 14.73 2.07 -27.50
CA VAL A 2 16.13 1.85 -27.85
C VAL A 2 16.19 0.42 -28.36
N CYS A 3 16.60 0.20 -29.60
CA CYS A 3 16.75 -1.14 -30.18
C CYS A 3 17.98 -1.83 -29.57
N SER A 4 17.96 -2.08 -28.27
CA SER A 4 18.90 -2.95 -27.58
C SER A 4 18.17 -4.23 -27.19
N GLU A 5 18.85 -5.36 -27.34
CA GLU A 5 18.35 -6.64 -26.85
C GLU A 5 17.95 -6.50 -25.36
N PRO A 6 16.81 -7.07 -24.94
CA PRO A 6 16.43 -7.09 -23.54
C PRO A 6 17.56 -7.70 -22.72
N THR A 7 17.96 -7.03 -21.64
CA THR A 7 18.89 -7.65 -20.69
C THR A 7 18.22 -8.92 -20.16
N PRO A 8 18.92 -10.06 -20.12
CA PRO A 8 18.38 -11.26 -19.49
C PRO A 8 17.87 -10.94 -18.09
N ALA A 9 16.74 -11.56 -17.70
CA ALA A 9 16.26 -11.45 -16.34
C ALA A 9 17.35 -11.92 -15.37
N ASP A 10 17.43 -11.25 -14.22
CA ASP A 10 18.32 -11.66 -13.14
C ASP A 10 18.02 -13.12 -12.77
N PRO A 11 19.02 -14.02 -12.78
CA PRO A 11 18.78 -15.46 -12.66
C PRO A 11 18.28 -15.88 -11.28
N ASP A 12 18.49 -15.05 -10.24
CA ASP A 12 18.10 -15.36 -8.87
C ASP A 12 16.73 -14.79 -8.51
N SER A 13 16.42 -13.57 -8.95
CA SER A 13 15.18 -12.85 -8.64
C SER A 13 14.14 -12.88 -9.75
N GLY A 14 14.53 -13.23 -10.98
CA GLY A 14 13.70 -13.09 -12.18
C GLY A 14 13.42 -11.64 -12.57
N ALA A 15 14.06 -10.66 -11.91
CA ALA A 15 13.83 -9.25 -12.17
C ALA A 15 14.41 -8.83 -13.52
N LEU A 16 13.65 -8.05 -14.29
CA LEU A 16 14.15 -7.43 -15.51
C LEU A 16 14.91 -6.14 -15.15
N PHE A 17 16.11 -5.97 -15.71
CA PHE A 17 16.81 -4.69 -15.61
C PHE A 17 16.03 -3.63 -16.41
N ILE A 18 15.47 -2.65 -15.70
CA ILE A 18 14.84 -1.48 -16.31
C ILE A 18 15.84 -0.33 -16.24
N PRO A 19 16.46 0.05 -17.37
CA PRO A 19 17.38 1.18 -17.37
C PRO A 19 16.66 2.47 -16.98
N ASN A 20 17.36 3.34 -16.24
CA ASN A 20 16.90 4.70 -15.92
C ASN A 20 17.00 5.61 -17.15
N ILE A 21 16.26 5.24 -18.20
CA ILE A 21 16.11 5.97 -19.46
C ILE A 21 14.62 6.10 -19.75
N THR A 22 14.27 7.12 -20.50
CA THR A 22 12.88 7.46 -20.73
C THR A 22 12.30 6.57 -21.82
N PRO A 23 11.05 6.06 -21.67
CA PRO A 23 10.46 5.18 -22.66
C PRO A 23 10.17 5.88 -24.00
N ASN A 24 10.16 7.23 -24.01
CA ASN A 24 9.75 8.08 -25.12
C ASN A 24 10.89 8.97 -25.68
N PHE A 25 12.10 8.43 -25.82
CA PHE A 25 13.22 9.10 -26.52
C PHE A 25 13.67 10.44 -25.90
N GLY A 26 13.62 10.58 -24.58
CA GLY A 26 14.07 11.77 -23.88
C GLY A 26 12.99 12.81 -23.59
N LEU A 27 11.73 12.56 -23.94
CA LEU A 27 10.62 13.51 -23.74
C LEU A 27 10.03 13.48 -22.31
N SER A 28 10.14 12.36 -21.60
CA SER A 28 9.80 12.26 -20.16
C SER A 28 11.06 12.40 -19.30
N ALA A 29 10.90 12.55 -17.98
CA ALA A 29 12.03 12.40 -17.05
C ALA A 29 12.41 10.91 -16.91
N PRO A 30 13.70 10.58 -16.81
CA PRO A 30 14.15 9.19 -16.63
C PRO A 30 13.64 8.63 -15.28
N PHE A 31 13.40 7.33 -15.23
CA PHE A 31 12.73 6.64 -14.11
C PHE A 31 13.71 6.08 -13.07
N ASN A 32 13.53 6.43 -11.80
CA ASN A 32 14.23 5.81 -10.67
C ASN A 32 13.22 5.08 -9.77
N LEU A 33 13.48 3.79 -9.50
CA LEU A 33 12.64 2.93 -8.65
C LEU A 33 12.39 3.52 -7.25
N MET A 34 13.34 4.27 -6.70
CA MET A 34 13.16 5.00 -5.45
C MET A 34 11.98 5.96 -5.52
N PHE A 35 11.83 6.71 -6.62
CA PHE A 35 10.71 7.65 -6.78
C PHE A 35 9.35 6.94 -6.87
N THR A 36 9.30 5.70 -7.34
CA THR A 36 8.07 4.87 -7.29
C THR A 36 7.71 4.51 -5.86
N PHE A 37 8.66 4.00 -5.09
CA PHE A 37 8.40 3.66 -3.69
C PHE A 37 8.13 4.89 -2.84
N PHE A 38 8.79 6.01 -3.12
CA PHE A 38 8.46 7.29 -2.52
C PHE A 38 7.02 7.69 -2.83
N GLY A 39 6.59 7.58 -4.09
CA GLY A 39 5.21 7.86 -4.49
C GLY A 39 4.21 7.01 -3.72
N GLN A 40 4.46 5.71 -3.60
CA GLN A 40 3.60 4.79 -2.83
C GLN A 40 3.60 5.12 -1.33
N PHE A 41 4.77 5.38 -0.74
CA PHE A 41 4.88 5.77 0.67
C PHE A 41 4.14 7.09 0.94
N PHE A 42 4.18 8.03 0.00
CA PHE A 42 3.47 9.29 0.08
C PHE A 42 1.95 9.09 -0.07
N ASP A 43 1.51 8.27 -1.02
CA ASP A 43 0.10 7.90 -1.24
C ASP A 43 -0.53 7.24 0.00
N HIS A 44 0.19 6.29 0.63
CA HIS A 44 -0.22 5.69 1.90
C HIS A 44 -0.38 6.72 3.03
N GLY A 45 0.30 7.87 2.89
CA GLY A 45 0.22 9.01 3.77
C GLY A 45 -0.97 9.95 3.53
N LEU A 46 -1.67 9.80 2.40
CA LEU A 46 -2.80 10.65 2.03
C LEU A 46 -4.13 9.93 2.18
N ASP A 47 -4.22 8.69 1.72
CA ASP A 47 -5.46 7.94 1.79
C ASP A 47 -5.31 6.44 2.06
N LEU A 48 -6.32 5.91 2.73
CA LEU A 48 -6.55 4.49 2.85
C LEU A 48 -8.05 4.20 2.89
N VAL A 49 -8.55 3.67 1.78
CA VAL A 49 -9.96 3.27 1.64
C VAL A 49 -10.15 1.81 2.08
N PRO A 50 -11.04 1.53 3.05
CA PRO A 50 -11.40 0.17 3.46
C PRO A 50 -12.15 -0.58 2.36
N LYS A 51 -11.89 -1.89 2.28
CA LYS A 51 -12.51 -2.79 1.30
C LYS A 51 -13.50 -3.72 1.99
N GLY A 52 -14.53 -4.16 1.28
CA GLY A 52 -15.54 -5.10 1.78
C GLY A 52 -16.82 -4.41 2.27
N GLY A 53 -17.75 -5.18 2.84
CA GLY A 53 -19.01 -4.67 3.42
C GLY A 53 -20.04 -4.13 2.41
N ASN A 54 -19.65 -3.88 1.16
CA ASN A 54 -20.49 -3.29 0.12
C ASN A 54 -20.61 -4.22 -1.13
N GLY A 55 -20.60 -5.54 -0.92
CA GLY A 55 -20.66 -6.50 -2.00
C GLY A 55 -19.39 -6.57 -2.85
N THR A 56 -19.53 -7.07 -4.08
CA THR A 56 -18.42 -7.49 -4.92
C THR A 56 -18.71 -7.19 -6.40
N VAL A 57 -17.65 -6.84 -7.14
CA VAL A 57 -17.65 -6.75 -8.59
C VAL A 57 -17.02 -8.00 -9.15
N ILE A 58 -17.73 -8.66 -10.07
CA ILE A 58 -17.20 -9.77 -10.87
C ILE A 58 -16.71 -9.17 -12.19
N MET A 59 -15.45 -9.42 -12.50
CA MET A 59 -14.79 -8.96 -13.72
C MET A 59 -14.51 -10.18 -14.60
N PRO A 60 -15.35 -10.46 -15.62
CA PRO A 60 -15.16 -11.62 -16.49
C PRO A 60 -13.88 -11.49 -17.31
N LEU A 61 -13.17 -12.60 -17.51
CA LEU A 61 -12.08 -12.66 -18.47
C LEU A 61 -12.65 -12.76 -19.89
N GLN A 62 -12.03 -12.06 -20.84
CA GLN A 62 -12.35 -12.26 -22.25
C GLN A 62 -11.81 -13.61 -22.73
N PRO A 63 -12.44 -14.26 -23.73
CA PRO A 63 -11.97 -15.55 -24.25
C PRO A 63 -10.53 -15.54 -24.82
N ASP A 64 -10.02 -14.38 -25.19
CA ASP A 64 -8.66 -14.17 -25.70
C ASP A 64 -7.65 -13.73 -24.62
N ASP A 65 -8.09 -13.64 -23.36
CA ASP A 65 -7.20 -13.40 -22.22
C ASP A 65 -6.28 -14.62 -22.00
N PRO A 66 -4.95 -14.46 -21.84
CA PRO A 66 -4.03 -15.58 -21.61
C PRO A 66 -4.33 -16.44 -20.38
N LEU A 67 -5.08 -15.92 -19.40
CA LEU A 67 -5.51 -16.64 -18.20
C LEU A 67 -6.87 -17.34 -18.39
N PHE A 68 -7.56 -17.13 -19.51
CA PHE A 68 -8.84 -17.77 -19.81
C PHE A 68 -8.66 -19.25 -20.15
N VAL A 69 -9.46 -20.11 -19.51
CA VAL A 69 -9.47 -21.56 -19.78
C VAL A 69 -10.87 -21.97 -20.28
N PRO A 70 -11.04 -22.39 -21.55
CA PRO A 70 -12.34 -22.80 -22.07
C PRO A 70 -13.04 -23.86 -21.22
N GLY A 71 -14.31 -23.62 -20.89
CA GLY A 71 -15.12 -24.51 -20.04
C GLY A 71 -14.85 -24.39 -18.54
N SER A 72 -13.87 -23.59 -18.11
CA SER A 72 -13.62 -23.33 -16.69
C SER A 72 -14.76 -22.54 -16.04
N GLN A 73 -15.06 -22.86 -14.78
CA GLN A 73 -16.01 -22.12 -13.96
C GLN A 73 -15.40 -20.88 -13.30
N THR A 74 -14.11 -20.59 -13.51
CA THR A 74 -13.37 -19.53 -12.81
C THR A 74 -12.76 -18.49 -13.74
N ASN A 75 -13.33 -18.28 -14.94
CA ASN A 75 -12.89 -17.25 -15.89
C ASN A 75 -13.35 -15.84 -15.50
N PHE A 76 -13.09 -15.45 -14.25
CA PHE A 76 -13.40 -14.12 -13.73
C PHE A 76 -12.48 -13.78 -12.55
N MET A 77 -12.25 -12.49 -12.35
CA MET A 77 -11.66 -11.95 -11.13
C MET A 77 -12.77 -11.40 -10.23
N VAL A 78 -12.51 -11.45 -8.92
CA VAL A 78 -13.44 -11.02 -7.88
C VAL A 78 -12.83 -9.85 -7.14
N MET A 79 -13.51 -8.70 -7.10
CA MET A 79 -13.04 -7.51 -6.40
C MET A 79 -14.09 -7.01 -5.41
N ALA A 80 -13.73 -6.94 -4.12
CA ALA A 80 -14.57 -6.33 -3.12
C ALA A 80 -14.73 -4.83 -3.40
N ARG A 81 -15.94 -4.30 -3.27
CA ARG A 81 -16.17 -2.85 -3.34
C ARG A 81 -15.64 -2.16 -2.09
N ALA A 82 -15.38 -0.87 -2.19
CA ALA A 82 -15.04 -0.04 -1.05
C ALA A 82 -16.21 0.04 -0.06
N GLN A 83 -15.89 0.14 1.23
CA GLN A 83 -16.90 0.36 2.28
C GLN A 83 -17.57 1.72 2.09
N ILE A 84 -18.89 1.76 2.27
CA ILE A 84 -19.72 2.97 2.24
C ILE A 84 -20.16 3.34 3.66
N GLN A 85 -20.72 4.54 3.84
CA GLN A 85 -21.21 5.00 5.14
C GLN A 85 -22.74 4.88 5.21
N PRO A 86 -23.30 4.65 6.42
CA PRO A 86 -24.73 4.77 6.61
C PRO A 86 -25.19 6.20 6.32
N GLY A 87 -26.46 6.33 5.90
CA GLY A 87 -27.14 7.60 5.72
C GLY A 87 -27.50 8.30 7.03
N PRO A 88 -28.31 9.37 6.96
CA PRO A 88 -28.85 10.07 8.12
C PRO A 88 -29.55 9.16 9.17
N ASP A 89 -30.08 8.01 8.77
CA ASP A 89 -30.71 7.06 9.69
C ASP A 89 -29.70 6.24 10.54
N GLY A 90 -28.42 6.27 10.18
CA GLY A 90 -27.34 5.55 10.86
C GLY A 90 -27.30 4.04 10.60
N ILE A 91 -28.08 3.54 9.64
CA ILE A 91 -28.17 2.11 9.29
C ILE A 91 -27.51 1.88 7.94
N LEU A 92 -26.66 0.85 7.83
CA LEU A 92 -26.05 0.45 6.57
C LEU A 92 -26.98 -0.49 5.79
N GLY A 93 -27.03 -0.32 4.47
CA GLY A 93 -27.81 -1.14 3.54
C GLY A 93 -29.20 -0.58 3.23
N THR A 94 -29.45 0.69 3.55
CA THR A 94 -30.71 1.40 3.31
C THR A 94 -30.59 2.32 2.09
N ALA A 95 -31.71 2.90 1.66
CA ALA A 95 -31.76 3.72 0.45
C ALA A 95 -31.04 5.07 0.58
N ASP A 96 -30.74 5.50 1.81
CA ASP A 96 -30.07 6.76 2.14
C ASP A 96 -28.57 6.59 2.42
N ASP A 97 -28.01 5.40 2.24
CA ASP A 97 -26.56 5.14 2.30
C ASP A 97 -25.77 6.14 1.44
N ILE A 98 -24.66 6.64 1.99
CA ILE A 98 -23.77 7.57 1.30
C ILE A 98 -22.83 6.75 0.41
N GLN A 99 -22.89 6.94 -0.91
CA GLN A 99 -22.05 6.23 -1.89
C GLN A 99 -20.59 6.72 -1.98
N ASP A 100 -20.09 7.34 -0.92
CA ASP A 100 -18.68 7.71 -0.77
C ASP A 100 -18.00 6.73 0.19
N SER A 101 -16.66 6.75 0.25
CA SER A 101 -15.87 5.92 1.16
C SER A 101 -15.12 6.77 2.19
N VAL A 102 -14.92 6.21 3.39
CA VAL A 102 -14.15 6.88 4.43
C VAL A 102 -12.66 6.70 4.17
N ASN A 103 -11.93 7.82 4.14
CA ASN A 103 -10.50 7.78 4.26
C ASN A 103 -10.11 7.49 5.72
N THR A 104 -9.42 6.39 5.96
CA THR A 104 -8.93 6.00 7.30
C THR A 104 -7.56 6.57 7.65
N THR A 105 -6.99 7.36 6.74
CA THR A 105 -5.75 8.11 6.90
C THR A 105 -6.03 9.60 7.13
N THR A 106 -5.16 10.30 7.87
CA THR A 106 -5.29 11.77 7.95
C THR A 106 -4.94 12.38 6.59
N PRO A 107 -5.78 13.25 6.01
CA PRO A 107 -5.59 13.72 4.63
C PRO A 107 -4.52 14.82 4.49
N TRP A 108 -3.54 14.83 5.40
CA TRP A 108 -2.49 15.84 5.51
C TRP A 108 -1.12 15.22 5.23
N VAL A 109 -0.18 16.04 4.74
CA VAL A 109 1.23 15.64 4.68
C VAL A 109 1.83 15.77 6.08
N ASP A 110 1.57 14.79 6.95
CA ASP A 110 1.91 14.83 8.39
C ASP A 110 2.73 13.61 8.86
N GLN A 111 3.21 12.79 7.93
CA GLN A 111 3.93 11.54 8.18
C GLN A 111 3.10 10.48 8.93
N ASN A 112 1.77 10.45 8.79
CA ASN A 112 0.96 9.37 9.33
C ASN A 112 1.33 7.96 8.82
N GLN A 113 2.01 7.82 7.68
CA GLN A 113 2.51 6.55 7.20
C GLN A 113 3.64 5.99 8.09
N THR A 114 4.25 6.85 8.90
CA THR A 114 5.22 6.51 9.95
C THR A 114 4.57 6.52 11.34
N TYR A 115 3.71 7.51 11.62
CA TYR A 115 3.19 7.80 12.96
C TYR A 115 1.71 7.50 13.17
N THR A 116 1.02 7.00 12.15
CA THR A 116 -0.38 6.59 12.13
C THR A 116 -1.40 7.71 12.27
N SER A 117 -2.60 7.42 11.81
CA SER A 117 -3.74 8.34 11.77
C SER A 117 -4.64 8.29 13.01
N HIS A 118 -4.27 7.49 14.03
CA HIS A 118 -5.10 7.30 15.23
C HIS A 118 -4.28 7.36 16.54
N PRO A 119 -4.72 8.12 17.56
CA PRO A 119 -3.96 8.29 18.81
C PRO A 119 -3.68 6.98 19.55
N SER A 120 -4.61 6.03 19.55
CA SER A 120 -4.37 4.72 20.19
C SER A 120 -3.31 3.90 19.45
N HIS A 121 -3.21 4.04 18.12
CA HIS A 121 -2.21 3.33 17.33
C HIS A 121 -0.81 3.91 17.62
N GLN A 122 -0.69 5.23 17.79
CA GLN A 122 0.55 5.87 18.21
C GLN A 122 1.13 5.31 19.51
N VAL A 123 0.28 4.99 20.50
CA VAL A 123 0.73 4.40 21.77
C VAL A 123 1.45 3.08 21.55
N PHE A 124 0.98 2.26 20.60
CA PHE A 124 1.59 0.95 20.34
C PHE A 124 2.84 1.00 19.46
N LEU A 125 3.17 2.16 18.89
CA LEU A 125 4.39 2.34 18.08
C LEU A 125 5.53 3.01 18.86
N ARG A 126 5.29 3.54 20.05
CA ARG A 126 6.29 4.29 20.82
C ARG A 126 7.01 3.41 21.84
N GLN A 127 8.29 3.68 22.03
CA GLN A 127 9.04 3.11 23.14
C GLN A 127 8.71 3.87 24.44
N TYR A 128 8.67 3.11 25.53
CA TYR A 128 8.43 3.64 26.87
C TYR A 128 9.54 3.18 27.82
N THR A 129 9.90 4.06 28.75
CA THR A 129 10.73 3.76 29.92
C THR A 129 9.90 3.96 31.18
N LEU A 130 10.30 3.35 32.29
CA LEU A 130 9.61 3.55 33.57
C LEU A 130 10.24 4.73 34.33
N ASP A 131 9.41 5.62 34.86
CA ASP A 131 9.86 6.65 35.79
C ASP A 131 10.17 6.09 37.20
N ALA A 132 10.60 6.94 38.12
CA ALA A 132 10.91 6.53 39.51
C ALA A 132 9.70 5.95 40.28
N SER A 133 8.47 6.15 39.79
CA SER A 133 7.23 5.59 40.35
C SER A 133 6.74 4.35 39.61
N GLY A 134 7.50 3.85 38.62
CA GLY A 134 7.13 2.69 37.81
C GLY A 134 6.10 2.97 36.72
N ARG A 135 5.84 4.23 36.37
CA ARG A 135 4.88 4.59 35.32
C ARG A 135 5.57 4.66 33.95
N PRO A 136 4.96 4.14 32.88
CA PRO A 136 5.51 4.25 31.53
C PRO A 136 5.49 5.70 31.05
N PHE A 137 6.63 6.17 30.56
CA PHE A 137 6.84 7.50 29.99
C PHE A 137 7.49 7.36 28.61
N PRO A 138 6.98 8.03 27.56
CA PRO A 138 7.54 7.93 26.22
C PRO A 138 8.93 8.58 26.18
N ASP A 139 9.94 7.86 25.71
CA ASP A 139 11.31 8.35 25.65
C ASP A 139 11.66 9.06 24.32
N GLY A 140 10.67 9.18 23.42
CA GLY A 140 10.79 9.81 22.12
C GLY A 140 11.22 8.87 20.98
N LYS A 141 11.48 7.59 21.27
CA LYS A 141 11.82 6.59 20.25
C LYS A 141 10.58 5.85 19.75
N VAL A 142 10.68 5.33 18.53
CA VAL A 142 9.72 4.39 17.96
C VAL A 142 10.18 2.97 18.33
N LEU A 143 9.24 2.05 18.54
CA LEU A 143 9.54 0.63 18.65
C LEU A 143 10.05 0.13 17.29
N ASP A 144 11.35 0.19 17.08
CA ASP A 144 12.02 -0.29 15.86
C ASP A 144 12.41 -1.78 15.93
N GLY A 145 11.98 -2.47 17.00
CA GLY A 145 12.39 -3.85 17.25
C GLY A 145 13.86 -3.99 17.64
N GLY A 146 14.50 -2.98 18.26
CA GLY A 146 15.84 -3.08 18.83
C GLY A 146 16.91 -3.60 17.85
N HIS A 147 16.75 -3.35 16.55
CA HIS A 147 17.50 -4.08 15.52
C HIS A 147 18.69 -3.27 14.98
N CYS A 148 19.73 -3.16 15.80
CA CYS A 148 21.11 -3.13 15.30
C CYS A 148 21.66 -4.53 15.00
N ALA A 149 20.82 -5.58 14.96
CA ALA A 149 21.26 -6.90 14.56
C ALA A 149 21.39 -6.96 13.02
N PRO A 150 22.40 -7.67 12.48
CA PRO A 150 22.61 -7.78 11.05
C PRO A 150 21.36 -8.34 10.38
N ARG A 151 20.78 -7.59 9.42
CA ARG A 151 19.76 -8.18 8.54
C ARG A 151 20.41 -9.31 7.76
N GLY A 152 19.66 -10.37 7.45
CA GLY A 152 20.13 -11.48 6.60
C GLY A 152 20.60 -11.07 5.19
N THR A 153 20.45 -9.79 4.83
CA THR A 153 20.91 -9.15 3.60
C THR A 153 22.32 -8.54 3.71
N GLY A 154 22.97 -8.57 4.88
CA GLY A 154 24.32 -8.05 5.07
C GLY A 154 24.45 -6.51 5.05
N ILE A 155 23.34 -5.78 5.02
CA ILE A 155 23.33 -4.31 5.09
C ILE A 155 23.20 -3.89 6.57
N PRO A 156 24.17 -3.14 7.13
CA PRO A 156 24.05 -2.57 8.48
C PRO A 156 22.88 -1.59 8.55
N GLY A 157 22.11 -1.64 9.65
CA GLY A 157 21.12 -0.61 10.01
C GLY A 157 21.77 0.64 10.56
#